data_AF-A0A4P6L094-F1
#
_entry.id   AF-A0A4P6L094-F1
#
_cell.length_a   1.000
_cell.length_b   1.000
_cell.length_c   1.000
_cell.angle_alpha   90.00
_cell.angle_beta   90.00
_cell.angle_gamma   90.00
#
_symmetry.space_group_name_H-M   'P 1'
#
loop_
_entity.id
_entity.type
_entity.pdbx_description
1 polymer ?
#
loop_
_entity_poly.entity_id
_entity_poly.type
_entity_poly.pdbx_seq_one_letter_code
_entity_poly.pdbx_strand_id
1 'polypeptide(L)'
;MNQPLPDERILTALRIEVDPIPEDARGTRFTMVDENGESLTAPVSLRAGELENLHDVLGKIATHASPAAGALPFGMPDEPRVILGFDDYVSPNFLLYCTFALPSGDGGYLPVTARALVPDAALARLVEALGQVRDAGQGMADWTVAG
;
A
#
# COMPACT_ATOMS: atom_id res chain seq x y z
N MET A 1 23.33 13.21 -14.01
CA MET A 1 23.81 12.20 -13.05
C MET A 1 22.58 11.70 -12.31
N ASN A 2 22.09 10.50 -12.65
CA ASN A 2 21.01 9.86 -11.91
C ASN A 2 21.67 9.12 -10.76
N GLN A 3 21.63 9.69 -9.56
CA GLN A 3 21.91 8.91 -8.36
C GLN A 3 20.85 7.80 -8.30
N PRO A 4 21.25 6.52 -8.19
CA PRO A 4 20.28 5.48 -7.88
C PRO A 4 19.62 5.85 -6.55
N LEU A 5 18.28 5.84 -6.52
CA LEU A 5 17.55 6.02 -5.27
C LEU A 5 18.01 4.93 -4.28
N PRO A 6 18.18 5.27 -2.99
CA PRO A 6 18.55 4.27 -2.00
C PRO A 6 17.46 3.21 -1.91
N ASP A 7 17.86 1.95 -2.13
CA ASP A 7 17.10 0.69 -1.98
C ASP A 7 15.75 0.61 -2.70
N GLU A 8 15.80 0.47 -4.03
CA GLU A 8 14.65 0.02 -4.82
C GLU A 8 14.49 -1.51 -4.65
N ARG A 9 13.46 -1.92 -3.90
CA ARG A 9 13.15 -3.33 -3.61
C ARG A 9 12.10 -3.86 -4.60
N ILE A 10 12.09 -5.16 -4.87
CA ILE A 10 10.95 -5.79 -5.58
C ILE A 10 9.91 -6.23 -4.55
N LEU A 11 8.71 -5.68 -4.65
CA LEU A 11 7.56 -6.04 -3.81
C LEU A 11 7.03 -7.42 -4.22
N THR A 12 6.89 -8.35 -3.28
CA THR A 12 6.31 -9.68 -3.53
C THR A 12 4.99 -9.90 -2.80
N ALA A 13 4.81 -9.26 -1.64
CA ALA A 13 3.57 -9.31 -0.88
C ALA A 13 3.29 -7.99 -0.13
N LEU A 14 2.01 -7.72 0.09
CA LEU A 14 1.53 -6.63 0.93
C LEU A 14 0.45 -7.17 1.86
N ARG A 15 0.61 -6.90 3.15
CA ARG A 15 -0.41 -7.15 4.17
C ARG A 15 -0.91 -5.84 4.73
N ILE A 16 -2.22 -5.72 4.88
CA ILE A 16 -2.90 -4.56 5.49
C ILE A 16 -3.78 -5.08 6.62
N GLU A 17 -3.38 -4.80 7.86
CA GLU A 17 -4.12 -5.17 9.07
C GLU A 17 -4.80 -3.93 9.65
N VAL A 18 -6.10 -3.98 9.89
CA VAL A 18 -6.90 -2.86 10.42
C VAL A 18 -7.49 -3.25 11.78
N ASP A 19 -7.16 -2.47 12.81
CA ASP A 19 -7.59 -2.70 14.18
C ASP A 19 -9.09 -2.35 14.38
N PRO A 20 -9.79 -3.05 15.31
CA PRO A 20 -11.13 -2.68 15.71
C PRO A 20 -11.11 -1.45 16.61
N ILE A 21 -11.58 -0.31 16.08
CA ILE A 21 -11.95 0.90 16.85
C ILE A 21 -10.74 1.67 17.41
N PRO A 22 -10.79 3.02 17.48
CA PRO A 22 -11.88 3.91 17.08
C PRO A 22 -11.77 4.41 15.62
N GLU A 23 -12.92 4.72 15.04
CA GLU A 23 -13.10 5.05 13.60
C GLU A 23 -12.40 6.34 13.15
N ASP A 24 -12.19 7.25 14.07
CA ASP A 24 -11.56 8.56 13.86
C ASP A 24 -10.04 8.46 13.69
N ALA A 25 -9.42 7.40 14.21
CA ALA A 25 -8.02 7.08 14.04
C ALA A 25 -7.82 5.55 14.13
N ARG A 26 -8.19 4.81 13.08
CA ARG A 26 -8.01 3.36 13.07
C ARG A 26 -6.53 3.03 12.95
N GLY A 27 -5.99 2.34 13.96
CA GLY A 27 -4.68 1.72 13.87
C GLY A 27 -4.66 0.76 12.68
N THR A 28 -3.72 0.99 11.76
CA THR A 28 -3.54 0.16 10.58
C THR A 28 -2.08 -0.17 10.43
N ARG A 29 -1.76 -1.43 10.15
CA ARG A 29 -0.40 -1.89 9.90
C ARG A 29 -0.27 -2.33 8.46
N PHE A 30 0.59 -1.63 7.73
CA PHE A 30 1.04 -2.07 6.42
C PHE A 30 2.34 -2.84 6.58
N THR A 31 2.41 -4.04 6.01
CA THR A 31 3.62 -4.84 5.97
C THR A 31 3.92 -5.21 4.52
N MET A 32 5.03 -4.70 3.99
CA MET A 32 5.51 -5.12 2.67
C MET A 32 6.58 -6.19 2.84
N VAL A 33 6.59 -7.17 1.92
CA VAL A 33 7.62 -8.20 1.83
C VAL A 33 8.31 -8.07 0.48
N ASP A 34 9.63 -8.08 0.47
CA ASP A 34 10.41 -8.02 -0.76
C ASP A 34 10.79 -9.40 -1.31
N GLU A 35 11.50 -9.42 -2.43
CA GLU A 35 11.96 -10.64 -3.11
C GLU A 35 12.92 -11.51 -2.29
N ASN A 36 13.60 -10.92 -1.31
CA ASN A 36 14.49 -11.65 -0.40
C ASN A 36 13.72 -12.23 0.80
N GLY A 37 12.41 -11.97 0.88
CA GLY A 37 11.57 -12.32 2.03
C GLY A 37 11.77 -11.40 3.23
N GLU A 38 12.47 -10.26 3.06
CA GLU A 38 12.59 -9.27 4.13
C GLU A 38 11.25 -8.53 4.25
N SER A 39 10.78 -8.37 5.48
CA SER A 39 9.54 -7.65 5.76
C SER A 39 9.84 -6.29 6.37
N LEU A 40 9.18 -5.26 5.86
CA LEU A 40 9.14 -3.95 6.47
C LEU A 40 7.72 -3.63 6.91
N THR A 41 7.56 -3.15 8.14
CA THR A 41 6.27 -2.84 8.73
C THR A 41 6.17 -1.34 9.02
N ALA A 42 5.06 -0.73 8.63
CA ALA A 42 4.70 0.66 8.92
C ALA A 42 3.32 0.70 9.60
N PRO A 43 3.27 0.88 10.94
CA PRO A 43 2.02 1.21 11.61
C PRO A 43 1.65 2.67 11.34
N VAL A 44 0.42 2.90 10.91
CA VAL A 44 -0.14 4.22 10.59
C VAL A 44 -1.53 4.35 11.19
N SER A 45 -1.94 5.58 11.51
CA SER A 45 -3.34 5.88 11.80
C SER A 45 -4.05 6.27 10.50
N LEU A 46 -5.14 5.58 10.15
CA LEU A 46 -6.03 5.98 9.05
C LEU A 46 -7.09 6.95 9.54
N ARG A 47 -7.34 8.02 8.78
CA ARG A 47 -8.48 8.92 8.98
C ARG A 47 -9.77 8.25 8.53
N ALA A 48 -10.89 8.71 9.08
CA ALA A 48 -12.22 8.31 8.63
C ALA A 48 -12.36 8.46 7.11
N GLY A 49 -12.77 7.39 6.43
CA GLY A 49 -12.94 7.37 4.97
C GLY A 49 -11.70 6.96 4.16
N GLU A 50 -10.50 6.88 4.76
CA GLU A 50 -9.27 6.56 4.00
C GLU A 50 -9.24 5.10 3.53
N LEU A 51 -9.79 4.16 4.30
CA LEU A 51 -9.89 2.75 3.91
C LEU A 51 -10.91 2.57 2.77
N GLU A 52 -12.06 3.25 2.86
CA GLU A 52 -13.10 3.26 1.84
C GLU A 52 -12.56 3.88 0.54
N ASN A 53 -11.87 5.02 0.64
CA ASN A 53 -11.26 5.67 -0.50
C ASN A 53 -10.16 4.80 -1.15
N LEU A 54 -9.33 4.13 -0.35
CA LEU A 54 -8.34 3.17 -0.85
C LEU A 54 -9.02 2.07 -1.67
N HIS A 55 -10.02 1.40 -1.10
CA HIS A 55 -10.76 0.35 -1.79
C HIS A 55 -11.38 0.85 -3.10
N ASP A 56 -12.05 2.01 -3.07
CA ASP A 56 -12.76 2.54 -4.23
C ASP A 56 -11.83 3.00 -5.35
N VAL A 57 -10.68 3.61 -5.01
CA VAL A 57 -9.67 3.99 -5.99
C VAL A 57 -9.05 2.75 -6.63
N LEU A 58 -8.64 1.76 -5.82
CA LEU A 58 -8.08 0.52 -6.36
C LEU A 58 -9.09 -0.25 -7.21
N GLY A 59 -10.37 -0.29 -6.82
CA GLY A 59 -11.43 -0.93 -7.61
C GLY A 59 -11.65 -0.26 -8.97
N LYS A 60 -11.59 1.07 -9.04
CA LYS A 60 -11.65 1.80 -10.32
C LYS A 60 -10.43 1.53 -11.21
N ILE A 61 -9.24 1.43 -10.62
CA ILE A 61 -8.02 1.09 -11.37
C ILE A 61 -8.10 -0.35 -11.89
N ALA A 62 -8.47 -1.31 -11.04
CA ALA A 62 -8.59 -2.73 -11.40
C ALA A 62 -9.59 -2.99 -12.52
N THR A 63 -10.63 -2.17 -12.63
CA THR A 63 -11.66 -2.24 -13.67
C THR A 63 -11.37 -1.35 -14.88
N HIS A 64 -10.20 -0.70 -14.92
CA HIS A 64 -9.79 0.26 -15.97
C HIS A 64 -10.75 1.46 -16.12
N ALA A 65 -11.56 1.75 -15.09
CA ALA A 65 -12.46 2.90 -15.03
C ALA A 65 -11.75 4.20 -14.60
N SER A 66 -10.51 4.08 -14.11
CA SER A 66 -9.60 5.19 -13.78
C SER A 66 -8.18 4.83 -14.25
N PRO A 67 -7.37 5.80 -14.71
CA PRO A 67 -5.97 5.55 -15.01
C PRO A 67 -5.21 5.07 -13.77
N ALA A 68 -4.26 4.16 -13.98
CA ALA A 68 -3.30 3.70 -12.98
C ALA A 68 -2.18 4.74 -12.79
N ALA A 69 -2.54 5.91 -12.29
CA ALA A 69 -1.62 7.02 -12.07
C ALA A 69 -1.91 7.72 -10.75
N GLY A 70 -0.86 8.01 -9.99
CA GLY A 70 -0.93 8.79 -8.76
C GLY A 70 -0.57 7.99 -7.51
N ALA A 71 -0.76 8.62 -6.36
CA ALA A 71 -0.35 8.08 -5.07
C ALA A 71 -1.41 8.32 -4.00
N LEU A 72 -1.60 7.34 -3.11
CA LEU A 72 -2.48 7.37 -1.95
C LEU A 72 -1.62 7.39 -0.69
N PRO A 73 -1.47 8.56 -0.04
CA PRO A 73 -0.69 8.68 1.19
C PRO A 73 -1.53 8.34 2.43
N PHE A 74 -0.91 7.68 3.40
CA PHE A 74 -1.46 7.31 4.70
C PHE A 74 -0.47 7.66 5.82
N GLY A 75 -1.01 7.86 7.02
CA GLY A 75 -0.26 8.23 8.23
C GLY A 75 -0.40 9.69 8.63
N MET A 76 -0.26 9.92 9.93
CA MET A 76 -0.38 11.23 10.56
C MET A 76 1.00 11.91 10.72
N PRO A 77 1.05 13.21 11.08
CA PRO A 77 2.31 13.82 11.48
C PRO A 77 3.00 13.01 12.58
N ASP A 78 4.32 12.86 12.48
CA ASP A 78 5.19 12.15 13.43
C ASP A 78 4.96 10.63 13.56
N GLU A 79 4.13 10.05 12.70
CA GLU A 79 3.96 8.61 12.53
C GLU A 79 4.67 8.13 11.25
N PRO A 80 4.96 6.82 11.11
CA PRO A 80 5.27 6.24 9.82
C PRO A 80 4.29 6.69 8.74
N ARG A 81 4.80 6.86 7.51
CA ARG A 81 3.97 7.21 6.35
C ARG A 81 4.04 6.10 5.33
N VAL A 82 2.90 5.81 4.73
CA VAL A 82 2.79 4.82 3.65
C VAL A 82 2.25 5.53 2.43
N ILE A 83 2.84 5.25 1.27
CA ILE A 83 2.32 5.69 -0.02
C ILE A 83 2.14 4.44 -0.88
N LEU A 84 0.90 4.21 -1.31
CA LEU A 84 0.59 3.22 -2.35
C LEU A 84 0.30 3.98 -3.64
N GLY A 85 0.99 3.66 -4.72
CA GLY A 85 0.79 4.38 -5.97
C GLY A 85 1.05 3.56 -7.21
N PHE A 86 0.61 4.10 -8.32
CA PHE A 86 0.76 3.51 -9.65
C PHE A 86 1.45 4.53 -10.56
N ASP A 87 2.41 4.04 -11.34
CA ASP A 87 3.14 4.84 -12.32
C ASP A 87 2.56 4.69 -13.73
N ASP A 88 2.12 3.47 -14.10
CA ASP A 88 1.57 3.18 -15.42
C ASP A 88 0.81 1.83 -15.45
N TYR A 89 0.14 1.56 -16.57
CA TYR A 89 -0.39 0.25 -16.95
C TYR A 89 0.15 -0.18 -18.32
N VAL A 90 0.91 -1.28 -18.33
CA VAL A 90 1.38 -1.95 -19.55
C VAL A 90 0.78 -3.34 -19.56
N SER A 91 -0.31 -3.49 -20.30
CA SER A 91 -1.10 -4.73 -20.37
C SER A 91 -0.21 -5.98 -20.47
N PRO A 92 -0.39 -6.97 -19.59
CA PRO A 92 -1.47 -7.14 -18.59
C PRO A 92 -1.11 -6.69 -17.15
N ASN A 93 -0.16 -5.76 -16.99
CA ASN A 93 0.41 -5.43 -15.68
C ASN A 93 0.30 -3.95 -15.34
N PHE A 94 -0.02 -3.69 -14.08
CA PHE A 94 0.14 -2.40 -13.43
C PHE A 94 1.55 -2.27 -12.87
N LEU A 95 2.16 -1.09 -12.96
CA LEU A 95 3.38 -0.77 -12.23
C LEU A 95 3.00 -0.15 -10.89
N LEU A 96 2.97 -0.97 -9.84
CA LEU A 96 2.68 -0.56 -8.45
C LEU A 96 3.99 -0.21 -7.73
N TYR A 97 3.97 0.87 -6.96
CA TYR A 97 4.99 1.16 -5.96
C TYR A 97 4.39 1.34 -4.57
N CYS A 98 5.16 0.96 -3.57
CA CYS A 98 4.84 1.02 -2.16
C CYS A 98 6.02 1.67 -1.44
N THR A 99 5.83 2.87 -0.88
CA THR A 99 6.87 3.59 -0.15
C THR A 99 6.50 3.69 1.31
N PHE A 100 7.35 3.17 2.19
CA PHE A 100 7.24 3.33 3.64
C PHE A 100 8.30 4.31 4.11
N ALA A 101 7.89 5.40 4.74
CA ALA A 101 8.78 6.38 5.32
C ALA A 101 8.69 6.29 6.85
N LEU A 102 9.73 5.74 7.49
CA LEU A 102 9.79 5.57 8.94
C LEU A 102 10.48 6.79 9.58
N PRO A 103 10.01 7.31 10.74
CA PRO A 103 10.68 8.42 11.41
C PRO A 103 12.14 8.09 11.74
N SER A 104 13.07 8.98 11.36
CA SER A 104 14.44 8.96 11.84
C SER A 104 14.58 9.97 12.97
N GLY A 105 15.21 9.57 14.08
CA GLY A 105 15.27 10.31 15.34
C GLY A 105 15.75 11.78 15.27
N ASP A 106 16.28 12.22 14.13
CA ASP A 106 16.68 13.61 13.85
C ASP A 106 15.51 14.48 13.32
N GLY A 107 14.25 14.03 13.49
CA GLY A 107 13.05 14.71 12.98
C GLY A 107 12.83 14.52 11.47
N GLY A 108 13.51 13.53 10.88
CA GLY A 108 13.41 13.19 9.47
C GLY A 108 12.61 11.91 9.23
N TYR A 109 12.61 11.45 7.97
CA TYR A 109 12.07 10.15 7.59
C TYR A 109 13.08 9.41 6.73
N LEU A 110 13.12 8.08 6.88
CA LEU A 110 13.88 7.18 6.01
C LEU A 110 12.88 6.44 5.09
N PRO A 111 12.75 6.88 3.82
CA PRO A 111 11.87 6.22 2.87
C PRO A 111 12.53 4.94 2.32
N VAL A 112 11.76 3.87 2.27
CA VAL A 112 12.08 2.61 1.58
C VAL A 112 10.98 2.36 0.57
N THR A 113 11.33 2.12 -0.70
CA THR A 113 10.36 1.91 -1.78
C THR A 113 10.50 0.52 -2.36
N ALA A 114 9.40 -0.21 -2.45
CA ALA A 114 9.29 -1.47 -3.16
C ALA A 114 8.37 -1.33 -4.38
N ARG A 115 8.69 -1.98 -5.50
CA ARG A 115 7.92 -1.94 -6.75
C ARG A 115 7.55 -3.33 -7.24
N ALA A 116 6.42 -3.46 -7.91
CA ALA A 116 5.99 -4.69 -8.56
C ALA A 116 5.30 -4.43 -9.89
N LEU A 117 5.49 -5.36 -10.83
CA LEU A 117 4.55 -5.56 -11.93
C LEU A 117 3.41 -6.42 -11.40
N VAL A 118 2.22 -5.84 -11.33
CA VAL A 118 1.04 -6.45 -10.73
C VAL A 118 0.06 -6.85 -11.84
N PRO A 119 -0.17 -8.15 -12.06
CA PRO A 119 -1.18 -8.60 -13.02
C PRO A 119 -2.59 -8.13 -12.64
N ASP A 120 -3.49 -7.96 -13.62
CA ASP A 120 -4.90 -7.60 -13.38
C ASP A 120 -5.57 -8.48 -12.31
N ALA A 121 -5.36 -9.80 -12.38
CA ALA A 121 -5.93 -10.76 -11.44
C ALA A 121 -5.39 -10.59 -10.01
N ALA A 122 -4.12 -10.20 -9.88
CA ALA A 122 -3.54 -9.93 -8.57
C ALA A 122 -4.16 -8.67 -7.97
N LEU A 123 -4.28 -7.58 -8.74
CA LEU A 123 -4.92 -6.36 -8.24
C LEU A 123 -6.39 -6.59 -7.87
N ALA A 124 -7.14 -7.35 -8.66
CA ALA A 124 -8.53 -7.68 -8.37
C ALA A 124 -8.71 -8.40 -7.01
N ARG A 125 -7.80 -9.32 -6.67
CA ARG A 125 -7.82 -10.01 -5.36
C ARG A 125 -7.45 -9.09 -4.19
N LEU A 126 -6.53 -8.15 -4.40
CA LEU A 126 -6.25 -7.13 -3.39
C LEU A 126 -7.51 -6.28 -3.10
N VAL A 127 -8.21 -5.86 -4.16
CA VAL A 127 -9.47 -5.11 -4.04
C VAL A 127 -10.52 -5.93 -3.28
N GLU A 128 -10.70 -7.21 -3.64
CA GLU A 128 -11.63 -8.09 -2.95
C GLU A 128 -11.30 -8.25 -1.45
N ALA A 129 -10.03 -8.51 -1.12
CA ALA A 129 -9.60 -8.66 0.27
C ALA A 129 -9.80 -7.36 1.08
N LEU A 130 -9.50 -6.20 0.48
CA LEU A 130 -9.77 -4.90 1.10
C LEU A 130 -11.26 -4.64 1.28
N GLY A 131 -12.11 -5.08 0.33
CA GLY A 131 -13.55 -4.98 0.45
C GLY A 131 -14.08 -5.74 1.67
N GLN A 132 -13.55 -6.94 1.93
CA GLN A 132 -13.90 -7.73 3.12
C GLN A 132 -13.47 -7.03 4.42
N VAL A 133 -12.26 -6.46 4.47
CA VAL A 133 -11.78 -5.71 5.64
C VAL A 133 -12.61 -4.44 5.89
N ARG A 134 -12.92 -3.71 4.81
CA ARG A 134 -13.77 -2.51 4.86
C ARG A 134 -15.17 -2.84 5.39
N ASP A 135 -15.81 -3.86 4.81
CA ASP A 135 -17.19 -4.23 5.17
C ASP A 135 -17.28 -4.73 6.62
N ALA A 136 -16.23 -5.37 7.14
CA ALA A 136 -16.12 -5.77 8.54
C ALA A 136 -15.66 -4.62 9.48
N GLY A 137 -15.11 -3.55 8.93
CA GLY A 137 -14.48 -2.45 9.67
C GLY A 137 -13.16 -2.84 10.38
N GLN A 138 -12.68 -4.05 10.19
CA GLN A 138 -11.46 -4.60 10.81
C GLN A 138 -11.02 -5.86 10.06
N GLY A 139 -9.81 -6.32 10.33
CA GLY A 139 -9.31 -7.59 9.83
C GLY A 139 -8.02 -7.42 9.05
N MET A 140 -7.76 -8.37 8.15
CA MET A 140 -6.49 -8.45 7.44
C MET A 140 -6.70 -8.78 5.97
N ALA A 141 -6.15 -7.95 5.10
CA ALA A 141 -5.95 -8.28 3.69
C ALA A 141 -4.50 -8.76 3.52
N ASP A 142 -4.32 -10.06 3.28
CA ASP A 142 -3.01 -10.66 2.98
C ASP A 142 -2.94 -10.95 1.49
N TRP A 143 -2.01 -10.30 0.79
CA TRP A 143 -1.96 -10.30 -0.66
C TRP A 143 -0.55 -10.53 -1.21
N THR A 144 -0.47 -11.28 -2.30
CA THR A 144 0.79 -11.60 -3.00
C THR A 144 0.68 -11.27 -4.49
N VAL A 145 1.79 -10.82 -5.07
CA VAL A 145 1.86 -10.44 -6.50
C VAL A 145 1.71 -11.65 -7.42
N ALA A 146 2.38 -12.77 -7.08
CA ALA A 146 2.51 -13.95 -7.94
C ALA A 146 1.32 -14.93 -7.89
N GLY A 147 0.30 -14.64 -7.09
CA GLY A 147 -0.80 -15.59 -6.85
C GLY A 147 -1.72 -15.79 -8.04
#